data_AF-A0A497NGR5-F1
#
_entry.id   AF-A0A497NGR5-F1
#
_cell.length_a   1.000
_cell.length_b   1.000
_cell.length_c   1.000
_cell.angle_alpha   90.00
_cell.angle_beta   90.00
_cell.angle_gamma   90.00
#
_symmetry.space_group_name_H-M   'P 1'
#
loop_
_entity.id
_entity.type
_entity.pdbx_description
1 polymer ?
#
loop_
_entity_poly.entity_id
_entity_poly.type
_entity_poly.pdbx_seq_one_letter_code
_entity_poly.pdbx_strand_id
1 'polypeptide(L)'
;LRDKILLTVSRIFELKNLEWIPLTKEIFLTASALIEEYKLGAFDAYLAATALSKDRIIVSSDHIYDKIKGIKRVSLEEIAKRL
;
A
#
# COMPACT_ATOMS: atom_id res chain seq x y z
N LEU A 1 26.30 -0.38 -0.67
CA LEU A 1 24.89 -0.79 -0.46
C LEU A 1 24.04 0.32 0.16
N ARG A 2 24.47 0.94 1.28
CA ARG A 2 23.76 2.07 1.94
C ARG A 2 23.50 3.25 1.00
N ASP A 3 24.49 3.65 0.21
CA ASP A 3 24.35 4.78 -0.72
C ASP A 3 23.29 4.54 -1.81
N LYS A 4 23.08 3.26 -2.18
CA LYS A 4 22.07 2.87 -3.17
C LYS A 4 20.65 3.00 -2.62
N ILE A 5 20.44 2.67 -1.34
CA ILE A 5 19.13 2.78 -0.69
C ILE A 5 18.75 4.26 -0.56
N LEU A 6 19.67 5.08 -0.03
CA LEU A 6 19.42 6.52 0.14
C LEU A 6 19.13 7.20 -1.19
N LEU A 7 19.92 6.91 -2.23
CA LEU A 7 19.70 7.45 -3.58
C LEU A 7 18.36 6.98 -4.18
N THR A 8 17.95 5.74 -3.93
CA THR A 8 16.67 5.22 -4.44
C THR A 8 15.51 5.95 -3.78
N VAL A 9 15.55 6.10 -2.45
CA VAL A 9 14.50 6.79 -1.69
C VAL A 9 14.45 8.28 -2.07
N SER A 10 15.59 8.95 -2.24
CA SER A 10 15.61 10.37 -2.63
C SER A 10 14.93 10.60 -3.98
N ARG A 11 15.14 9.70 -4.95
CA ARG A 11 14.48 9.76 -6.26
C ARG A 11 12.97 9.55 -6.18
N ILE A 12 12.49 8.71 -5.25
CA ILE A 12 11.04 8.55 -5.02
C ILE A 12 10.45 9.87 -4.55
N PHE A 13 11.14 10.61 -3.69
CA PHE A 13 10.65 11.89 -3.16
C PHE A 13 10.59 13.00 -4.22
N GLU A 14 11.31 12.85 -5.33
CA GLU A 14 11.30 13.78 -6.46
C GLU A 14 10.15 13.51 -7.46
N LEU A 15 9.42 12.40 -7.32
CA LEU A 15 8.30 12.08 -8.20
C LEU A 15 7.17 13.11 -8.01
N LYS A 16 6.75 13.71 -9.12
CA LYS A 16 5.60 14.61 -9.14
C LYS A 16 4.32 13.82 -8.91
N ASN A 17 3.31 14.46 -8.32
CA ASN A 17 1.99 13.89 -8.04
C ASN A 17 1.99 12.75 -7.01
N LEU A 18 2.97 12.72 -6.09
CA LEU A 18 2.91 11.87 -4.90
C LEU A 18 2.24 12.61 -3.73
N GLU A 19 1.39 11.90 -3.00
CA GLU A 19 0.83 12.32 -1.72
C GLU A 19 1.43 11.47 -0.60
N TRP A 20 1.93 12.11 0.47
CA TRP A 20 2.34 11.41 1.69
C TRP A 20 1.14 11.22 2.62
N ILE A 21 0.72 9.97 2.80
CA ILE A 21 -0.44 9.66 3.64
C ILE A 21 0.03 9.34 5.06
N PRO A 22 -0.38 10.13 6.08
CA PRO A 22 -0.03 9.86 7.47
C PRO A 22 -0.83 8.66 8.00
N LEU A 23 -0.24 7.92 8.95
CA LEU A 23 -0.96 6.88 9.69
C LEU A 23 -1.82 7.53 10.79
N THR A 24 -3.12 7.67 10.53
CA THR A 24 -4.09 8.23 11.49
C THR A 24 -4.62 7.16 12.43
N LYS A 25 -5.28 7.57 13.52
CA LYS A 25 -5.89 6.65 14.50
C LYS A 25 -6.88 5.69 13.83
N GLU A 26 -7.61 6.16 12.84
CA GLU A 26 -8.57 5.39 12.05
C GLU A 26 -7.87 4.31 11.21
N ILE A 27 -6.72 4.64 10.61
CA ILE A 27 -5.88 3.68 9.89
C ILE A 27 -5.33 2.62 10.85
N PHE A 28 -4.86 3.01 12.04
CA PHE A 28 -4.42 2.07 13.07
C PHE A 28 -5.52 1.10 13.50
N LEU A 29 -6.72 1.62 13.76
CA LEU A 29 -7.86 0.79 14.18
C LEU A 29 -8.30 -0.16 13.05
N THR A 30 -8.37 0.33 11.82
CA THR A 30 -8.71 -0.48 10.64
C THR A 30 -7.67 -1.56 10.40
N ALA A 31 -6.38 -1.23 10.46
CA ALA A 31 -5.30 -2.21 10.30
C ALA A 31 -5.39 -3.31 11.36
N SER A 32 -5.67 -2.95 12.62
CA SER A 32 -5.83 -3.91 13.71
C SER A 32 -6.98 -4.89 13.45
N ALA A 33 -8.12 -4.40 12.95
CA ALA A 33 -9.24 -5.25 12.54
C ALA A 33 -8.87 -6.19 11.39
N LEU A 34 -8.13 -5.69 10.38
CA LEU A 34 -7.69 -6.50 9.23
C LEU A 34 -6.67 -7.59 9.62
N ILE A 35 -5.79 -7.32 10.59
CA ILE A 35 -4.89 -8.34 11.14
C ILE A 35 -5.71 -9.48 11.73
N GLU A 36 -6.74 -9.17 12.51
CA GLU A 36 -7.56 -10.20 13.14
C GLU A 36 -8.41 -10.98 12.13
N GLU A 37 -9.09 -10.28 11.23
CA GLU A 37 -10.03 -10.87 10.27
C GLU A 37 -9.32 -11.69 9.19
N TYR A 38 -8.23 -11.15 8.63
CA TYR A 38 -7.55 -11.74 7.46
C TYR A 38 -6.21 -12.39 7.80
N LYS A 39 -5.76 -12.33 9.06
CA LYS A 39 -4.45 -12.84 9.51
C LYS A 39 -3.29 -12.25 8.69
N LEU A 40 -3.38 -10.95 8.41
CA LEU A 40 -2.35 -10.20 7.69
C LEU A 40 -1.14 -9.92 8.58
N GLY A 41 0.04 -9.83 7.96
CA GLY A 41 1.18 -9.18 8.60
C GLY A 41 0.87 -7.70 8.87
N ALA A 42 1.47 -7.14 9.92
CA ALA A 42 1.19 -5.75 10.31
C ALA A 42 1.38 -4.77 9.15
N PHE A 43 2.45 -4.91 8.37
CA PHE A 43 2.74 -4.01 7.25
C PHE A 43 1.65 -4.04 6.17
N ASP A 44 1.22 -5.24 5.74
CA ASP A 44 0.15 -5.38 4.76
C ASP A 44 -1.18 -4.84 5.27
N ALA A 45 -1.46 -5.02 6.57
CA ALA A 45 -2.66 -4.47 7.18
C ALA A 45 -2.70 -2.94 7.17
N TYR A 46 -1.56 -2.27 7.43
CA TYR A 46 -1.49 -0.80 7.32
C TYR A 46 -1.67 -0.34 5.88
N LEU A 47 -1.02 -1.00 4.91
CA LEU A 47 -1.20 -0.66 3.48
C LEU A 47 -2.65 -0.86 3.04
N ALA A 48 -3.28 -1.96 3.44
CA ALA A 48 -4.69 -2.24 3.15
C ALA A 48 -5.63 -1.22 3.80
N ALA A 49 -5.40 -0.86 5.07
CA ALA A 49 -6.17 0.16 5.78
C ALA A 49 -6.03 1.54 5.13
N THR A 50 -4.82 1.91 4.70
CA THR A 50 -4.57 3.15 3.96
C THR A 50 -5.28 3.15 2.60
N ALA A 51 -5.27 2.04 1.86
CA ALA A 51 -6.02 1.94 0.60
C ALA A 51 -7.53 2.12 0.85
N LEU A 52 -8.08 1.46 1.88
CA LEU A 52 -9.50 1.55 2.25
C LEU A 52 -9.94 2.96 2.65
N SER A 53 -9.04 3.77 3.21
CA SER A 53 -9.33 5.17 3.56
C SER A 53 -9.19 6.15 2.39
N LYS A 54 -8.73 5.67 1.23
CA LYS A 54 -8.55 6.44 -0.01
C LYS A 54 -9.47 5.90 -1.11
N ASP A 55 -8.91 5.61 -2.27
CA ASP A 55 -9.65 5.14 -3.46
C ASP A 55 -9.86 3.63 -3.50
N ARG A 56 -9.40 2.91 -2.47
CA ARG A 56 -9.51 1.46 -2.31
C ARG A 56 -8.74 0.66 -3.36
N ILE A 57 -7.79 1.29 -4.04
CA ILE A 57 -6.94 0.63 -5.03
C ILE A 57 -5.54 0.41 -4.44
N ILE A 58 -4.97 -0.76 -4.68
CA ILE A 58 -3.56 -1.02 -4.34
C ILE A 58 -2.85 -1.63 -5.54
N VAL A 59 -1.71 -1.05 -5.91
CA VAL A 59 -0.83 -1.61 -6.94
C VAL A 59 0.20 -2.48 -6.23
N SER A 60 0.13 -3.79 -6.44
CA SER A 60 1.00 -4.74 -5.74
C SER A 60 1.17 -6.05 -6.52
N SER A 61 2.37 -6.61 -6.43
CA SER A 61 2.67 -7.98 -6.87
C SER A 61 2.17 -9.03 -5.88
N ASP A 62 1.85 -8.64 -4.64
CA ASP A 62 1.37 -9.58 -3.64
C ASP A 62 -0.13 -9.82 -3.76
N HIS A 63 -0.53 -11.07 -3.92
CA HIS A 63 -1.92 -11.51 -4.04
C HIS A 63 -2.67 -11.49 -2.70
N ILE A 64 -2.00 -11.22 -1.58
CA ILE A 64 -2.62 -11.16 -0.26
C ILE A 64 -3.77 -10.14 -0.19
N TYR A 65 -3.75 -9.10 -1.02
CA TYR A 65 -4.80 -8.07 -1.06
C TYR A 65 -6.05 -8.53 -1.81
N ASP A 66 -5.98 -9.59 -2.63
CA ASP A 66 -7.12 -10.11 -3.39
C ASP A 66 -8.23 -10.68 -2.48
N LYS A 67 -7.89 -11.06 -1.24
CA LYS A 67 -8.86 -11.58 -0.26
C LYS A 67 -9.55 -10.48 0.56
N ILE A 68 -9.08 -9.24 0.52
CA ILE A 68 -9.59 -8.16 1.38
C ILE A 68 -10.82 -7.52 0.74
N LYS A 69 -11.97 -7.64 1.40
CA LYS A 69 -13.22 -7.11 0.87
C LYS A 69 -13.14 -5.58 0.71
N GLY A 70 -13.51 -5.13 -0.49
CA GLY A 70 -13.57 -3.70 -0.80
C GLY A 70 -12.26 -3.07 -1.22
N ILE A 71 -11.16 -3.85 -1.33
CA ILE A 71 -9.92 -3.43 -2.00
C ILE A 71 -9.90 -4.00 -3.42
N LYS A 72 -9.45 -3.18 -4.37
CA LYS A 72 -9.10 -3.62 -5.72
C LYS A 72 -7.58 -3.65 -5.85
N ARG A 73 -6.99 -4.84 -5.96
CA ARG A 73 -5.58 -4.97 -6.35
C ARG A 73 -5.42 -4.82 -7.86
N VAL A 74 -4.40 -4.08 -8.27
CA VAL A 74 -3.95 -3.97 -9.65
C VAL A 74 -2.53 -4.55 -9.73
N SER A 75 -2.27 -5.44 -10.69
CA SER A 75 -0.95 -6.04 -10.83
C SER A 75 0.06 -5.08 -11.45
N LEU A 76 1.36 -5.35 -11.27
CA LEU A 76 2.42 -4.54 -11.89
C LEU A 76 2.35 -4.63 -13.42
N GLU A 77 2.03 -5.80 -13.97
CA GLU A 77 1.89 -6.02 -15.41
C GLU A 77 0.70 -5.24 -15.99
N GLU A 78 -0.40 -5.13 -15.25
CA GLU A 78 -1.56 -4.34 -15.67
C GLU A 78 -1.22 -2.84 -15.72
N ILE A 79 -0.54 -2.31 -14.70
CA ILE A 79 -0.09 -0.91 -14.67
C ILE A 79 0.95 -0.65 -15.77
N ALA A 80 1.92 -1.53 -15.95
CA ALA A 80 2.99 -1.34 -16.93
C ALA A 80 2.46 -1.23 -18.37
N LYS A 81 1.34 -1.89 -18.69
CA LYS A 81 0.68 -1.78 -20.00
C LYS A 81 -0.05 -0.45 -20.23
N ARG A 82 -0.25 0.35 -19.17
CA ARG A 82 -0.94 1.65 -19.22
C ARG A 82 -0.01 2.85 -19.21
N LEU A 83 1.30 2.61 -19.05
CA LEU A 83 2.38 3.60 -19.09
C LEU A 83 3.05 3.57 -20.46
#